data_AF-A0A0Q7ZMX9-F1
#
_entry.id   AF-A0A0Q7ZMX9-F1
#
_cell.length_a   1.000
_cell.length_b   1.000
_cell.length_c   1.000
_cell.angle_alpha   90.00
_cell.angle_beta   90.00
_cell.angle_gamma   90.00
#
_symmetry.space_group_name_H-M   'P 1'
#
loop_
_entity.id
_entity.type
_entity.pdbx_description
1 polymer ?
#
loop_
_entity_poly.entity_id
_entity_poly.type
_entity_poly.pdbx_seq_one_letter_code
_entity_poly.pdbx_strand_id
1 'polypeptide(L)'
;MSEIKVNFGSLEAGKAGIQKTHGQLVSTLDDLEANLQPMLQTWDGAAREAYYQCKQEWDNAAAQMATTLGQIGTLVGSAQENYQQAEGTATNMWQ
;
A
#
# COMPACT_ATOMS: atom_id res chain seq x y z
N MET A 1 13.95 10.54 23.18
CA MET A 1 13.34 11.31 22.06
C MET A 1 14.01 11.06 20.71
N SER A 2 15.34 10.87 20.62
CA SER A 2 16.01 10.59 19.33
C SER A 2 15.58 9.25 18.70
N GLU A 3 15.54 8.17 19.49
CA GLU A 3 15.21 6.82 19.02
C GLU A 3 13.80 6.70 18.41
N ILE A 4 12.81 7.34 19.05
CA ILE A 4 11.43 7.37 18.56
C ILE A 4 11.32 8.15 17.25
N LYS A 5 12.01 9.29 17.11
CA LYS A 5 12.04 10.07 15.85
C LYS A 5 12.68 9.29 14.70
N VAL A 6 13.75 8.53 14.98
CA VAL A 6 14.41 7.66 13.99
C VAL A 6 13.46 6.55 13.53
N ASN A 7 12.74 5.91 14.46
CA ASN A 7 11.79 4.85 14.15
C ASN A 7 10.66 5.33 13.22
N PHE A 8 10.07 6.51 13.52
CA PHE A 8 9.05 7.11 12.65
C PHE A 8 9.58 7.46 11.26
N GLY A 9 10.80 8.00 11.16
CA GLY A 9 11.43 8.28 9.87
C GLY A 9 11.64 7.02 9.02
N SER A 10 12.09 5.92 9.64
CA SER A 10 12.21 4.62 8.97
C SER A 10 10.86 4.04 8.55
N LEU A 11 9.82 4.24 9.35
CA LEU A 11 8.47 3.76 9.07
C LEU A 11 7.81 4.51 7.89
N GLU A 12 7.97 5.83 7.84
CA GLU A 12 7.52 6.65 6.70
C GLU A 12 8.28 6.29 5.41
N ALA A 13 9.59 6.09 5.49
CA ALA A 13 10.39 5.63 4.35
C ALA A 13 9.95 4.23 3.88
N GLY A 14 9.66 3.32 4.81
CA GLY A 14 9.11 2.00 4.51
C GLY A 14 7.76 2.08 3.81
N LYS A 15 6.85 2.92 4.30
CA LYS A 15 5.53 3.17 3.67
C LYS A 15 5.69 3.67 2.23
N ALA A 16 6.54 4.66 2.01
CA ALA A 16 6.81 5.19 0.66
C ALA A 16 7.40 4.12 -0.27
N GLY A 17 8.30 3.27 0.25
CA GLY A 17 8.85 2.14 -0.48
C GLY A 17 7.77 1.15 -0.92
N ILE A 18 6.89 0.73 -0.01
CA ILE A 18 5.82 -0.21 -0.31
C ILE A 18 4.79 0.41 -1.27
N GLN A 19 4.44 1.70 -1.11
CA GLN A 19 3.57 2.42 -2.06
C GLN A 19 4.16 2.44 -3.47
N LYS A 20 5.47 2.65 -3.60
CA LYS A 20 6.16 2.59 -4.90
C LYS A 20 6.08 1.19 -5.51
N THR A 21 6.39 0.15 -4.73
CA THR A 21 6.31 -1.24 -5.20
C THR A 21 4.88 -1.63 -5.58
N HIS A 22 3.88 -1.17 -4.83
CA HIS A 22 2.46 -1.36 -5.16
C HIS A 22 2.10 -0.69 -6.49
N GLY A 23 2.52 0.55 -6.73
CA GLY A 23 2.31 1.22 -8.02
C GLY A 23 2.97 0.49 -9.19
N GLN A 24 4.19 -0.06 -8.99
CA GLN A 24 4.86 -0.88 -9.99
C GLN A 24 4.12 -2.19 -10.27
N LEU A 25 3.58 -2.84 -9.23
CA LEU A 25 2.76 -4.04 -9.37
C LEU A 25 1.51 -3.75 -10.21
N VAL A 26 0.76 -2.70 -9.87
CA VAL A 26 -0.46 -2.31 -10.60
C VAL A 26 -0.15 -2.04 -12.07
N SER A 27 0.90 -1.25 -12.35
CA SER A 27 1.31 -0.99 -13.74
C SER A 27 1.66 -2.27 -14.50
N THR A 28 2.33 -3.23 -13.86
CA THR A 28 2.68 -4.51 -14.49
C THR A 28 1.43 -5.34 -14.81
N LEU A 29 0.43 -5.31 -13.92
CA LEU A 29 -0.85 -6.00 -14.12
C LEU A 29 -1.67 -5.34 -15.24
N ASP A 30 -1.70 -4.00 -15.29
CA ASP A 30 -2.36 -3.25 -16.36
C ASP A 30 -1.73 -3.53 -17.73
N ASP A 31 -0.39 -3.55 -17.80
CA ASP A 31 0.35 -3.90 -19.02
C ASP A 31 0.06 -5.36 -19.44
N LEU A 32 0.02 -6.28 -18.48
CA LEU A 32 -0.34 -7.68 -18.74
C LEU A 32 -1.76 -7.78 -19.31
N GLU A 33 -2.74 -7.11 -18.69
CA GLU A 33 -4.12 -7.10 -19.16
C GLU A 33 -4.25 -6.51 -20.57
N ALA A 34 -3.58 -5.39 -20.85
CA ALA A 34 -3.59 -4.75 -22.16
C ALA A 34 -3.05 -5.69 -23.26
N ASN A 35 -2.00 -6.46 -22.95
CA ASN A 35 -1.44 -7.44 -23.87
C ASN A 35 -2.34 -8.66 -24.08
N LEU A 36 -3.09 -9.08 -23.04
CA LEU A 36 -3.96 -10.25 -23.09
C LEU A 36 -5.33 -9.94 -23.73
N GLN A 37 -5.85 -8.72 -23.61
CA GLN A 37 -7.14 -8.31 -24.19
C GLN A 37 -7.36 -8.72 -25.66
N PRO A 38 -6.42 -8.49 -26.61
CA PRO A 38 -6.62 -8.90 -28.00
C PRO A 38 -6.65 -10.42 -28.19
N MET A 39 -5.97 -11.17 -27.31
CA MET A 39 -5.91 -12.64 -27.37
C MET A 39 -7.12 -13.31 -26.72
N LEU A 40 -7.80 -12.63 -25.80
CA LEU A 40 -9.02 -13.12 -25.15
C LEU A 40 -10.14 -13.50 -26.13
N GLN A 41 -10.20 -12.85 -27.29
CA GLN A 41 -11.18 -13.19 -28.33
C GLN A 41 -10.89 -14.51 -29.04
N THR A 42 -9.63 -14.94 -29.07
CA THR A 42 -9.21 -16.20 -29.72
C THR A 42 -9.20 -17.38 -28.75
N TRP A 43 -9.36 -17.12 -27.45
CA TRP A 43 -9.37 -18.14 -26.42
C TRP A 43 -10.72 -18.86 -26.31
N ASP A 44 -10.67 -20.18 -26.13
CA ASP A 44 -11.83 -21.00 -25.80
C ASP A 44 -12.43 -20.61 -24.44
N GLY A 45 -13.69 -20.99 -24.19
CA GLY A 45 -14.44 -20.59 -23.00
C GLY A 45 -13.74 -20.91 -21.67
N ALA A 46 -13.11 -22.09 -21.57
CA ALA A 46 -12.39 -22.50 -20.36
C ALA A 46 -11.14 -21.66 -20.08
N ALA A 47 -10.40 -21.26 -21.13
CA ALA A 47 -9.21 -20.42 -20.99
C ALA A 47 -9.58 -19.00 -20.55
N ARG A 48 -10.70 -18.46 -21.07
CA ARG A 48 -11.23 -17.17 -20.61
C ARG A 48 -11.66 -17.22 -19.15
N GLU A 49 -12.33 -18.29 -18.74
CA GLU A 49 -12.78 -18.46 -17.35
C GLU A 49 -11.59 -18.52 -16.38
N ALA A 50 -10.55 -19.30 -16.69
CA ALA A 50 -9.32 -19.35 -15.92
C ALA A 50 -8.62 -17.99 -15.83
N TYR A 51 -8.61 -17.22 -16.92
CA TYR A 51 -8.10 -15.86 -16.92
C TYR A 51 -8.88 -14.94 -15.98
N TYR A 52 -10.21 -14.95 -16.03
CA TYR A 52 -11.01 -14.09 -15.15
C TYR A 52 -10.84 -14.44 -13.67
N GLN A 53 -10.64 -15.72 -13.34
CA GLN A 53 -10.30 -16.15 -11.98
C GLN A 53 -8.95 -15.59 -11.54
N CYS A 54 -7.91 -15.77 -12.36
CA CYS A 54 -6.57 -15.24 -12.07
C CYS A 54 -6.60 -13.71 -11.96
N LYS A 55 -7.38 -13.06 -12.83
CA LYS A 55 -7.60 -11.62 -12.80
C LYS A 55 -8.18 -11.15 -11.48
N GLN A 56 -9.25 -11.80 -11.04
CA GLN A 56 -9.88 -11.48 -9.78
C GLN A 56 -8.91 -11.67 -8.59
N GLU A 57 -8.08 -12.71 -8.62
CA GLU A 57 -7.08 -12.95 -7.57
C GLU A 57 -6.04 -11.84 -7.48
N TRP A 58 -5.44 -11.42 -8.60
CA TRP A 58 -4.44 -10.36 -8.57
C TRP A 58 -5.05 -8.99 -8.25
N ASP A 59 -6.27 -8.70 -8.72
CA ASP A 59 -6.97 -7.45 -8.45
C ASP A 59 -7.27 -7.33 -6.95
N ASN A 60 -7.74 -8.42 -6.35
CA ASN A 60 -7.97 -8.50 -4.90
C ASN A 60 -6.66 -8.32 -4.11
N ALA A 61 -5.58 -8.97 -4.53
CA ALA A 61 -4.29 -8.84 -3.86
C ALA A 61 -3.76 -7.39 -3.93
N ALA A 62 -3.86 -6.74 -5.09
CA ALA A 62 -3.46 -5.35 -5.28
C ALA A 62 -4.32 -4.39 -4.42
N ALA A 63 -5.64 -4.61 -4.35
CA ALA A 63 -6.53 -3.81 -3.52
C ALA A 63 -6.25 -4.00 -2.01
N GLN A 64 -5.92 -5.22 -1.59
CA GLN A 64 -5.61 -5.52 -0.19
C GLN A 64 -4.28 -4.88 0.25
N MET A 65 -3.28 -4.81 -0.64
CA MET A 65 -2.05 -4.06 -0.39
C MET A 65 -2.33 -2.56 -0.19
N ALA A 66 -3.14 -1.95 -1.05
CA ALA A 66 -3.53 -0.55 -0.92
C ALA A 66 -4.25 -0.27 0.41
N THR A 67 -5.17 -1.16 0.79
CA THR A 67 -5.90 -1.08 2.06
C THR A 67 -4.96 -1.15 3.26
N THR A 68 -4.05 -2.12 3.26
CA THR A 68 -3.07 -2.31 4.35
C THR A 68 -2.14 -1.10 4.47
N LEU A 69 -1.69 -0.54 3.34
CA LEU A 69 -0.88 0.68 3.32
C LEU A 69 -1.62 1.89 3.89
N GLY A 70 -2.91 2.05 3.57
CA GLY A 70 -3.75 3.10 4.12
C GLY A 70 -3.94 2.98 5.64
N GLN A 71 -4.12 1.76 6.15
CA GLN A 71 -4.20 1.48 7.58
C GLN A 71 -2.90 1.81 8.31
N ILE A 72 -1.75 1.41 7.74
CA ILE A 72 -0.44 1.76 8.28
C ILE A 72 -0.26 3.28 8.30
N GLY A 73 -0.55 3.97 7.19
CA GLY A 73 -0.43 5.42 7.12
C GLY A 73 -1.27 6.16 8.18
N THR A 74 -2.50 5.69 8.42
CA THR A 74 -3.38 6.25 9.45
C THR A 74 -2.80 6.05 10.84
N LEU A 75 -2.35 4.83 11.16
CA LEU A 75 -1.77 4.50 12.46
C LEU A 75 -0.53 5.34 12.77
N VAL A 76 0.34 5.55 11.78
CA VAL A 76 1.56 6.36 11.92
C VAL A 76 1.22 7.83 12.14
N GLY A 77 0.25 8.38 11.39
CA GLY A 77 -0.22 9.75 11.58
C GLY A 77 -0.77 9.99 12.99
N SER A 78 -1.65 9.10 13.47
CA SER A 78 -2.19 9.19 14.83
C SER A 78 -1.11 9.05 15.91
N ALA A 79 -0.12 8.18 15.71
CA ALA A 79 1.00 8.04 16.63
C ALA A 79 1.86 9.32 16.70
N GLN A 80 2.08 9.98 15.55
CA GLN A 80 2.81 11.25 15.49
C GLN A 80 2.07 12.35 16.25
N GLU A 81 0.77 12.52 16.01
CA GLU A 81 -0.05 13.54 16.67
C GLU A 81 -0.06 13.36 18.19
N ASN A 82 -0.30 12.13 18.65
CA ASN A 82 -0.30 11.79 20.08
C ASN A 82 1.06 12.08 20.72
N TYR A 83 2.15 11.75 20.03
CA TYR A 83 3.50 11.99 20.54
C TYR A 83 3.82 13.50 20.63
N GLN A 84 3.46 14.27 19.61
CA GLN A 84 3.65 15.74 19.61
C GLN A 84 2.84 16.42 20.72
N GLN A 85 1.60 15.99 20.94
CA GLN A 85 0.77 16.50 22.04
C GLN A 85 1.36 16.17 23.41
N ALA A 86 1.86 14.94 23.60
CA ALA A 86 2.51 14.53 24.84
C ALA A 86 3.80 15.32 25.11
N GLU A 87 4.64 15.54 24.09
CA GLU A 87 5.87 16.34 24.21
C GLU A 87 5.56 17.80 24.51
N GLY A 88 4.56 18.40 23.85
CA GLY A 88 4.14 19.79 24.11
C GLY A 88 3.56 19.99 25.52
N THR A 89 2.75 19.04 25.99
CA THR A 89 2.18 19.07 27.34
C THR A 89 3.27 18.88 28.40
N ALA A 90 4.18 17.93 28.18
CA ALA A 90 5.33 17.74 29.05
C ALA A 90 6.23 18.99 29.06
N THR A 91 6.51 19.60 27.91
CA THR A 91 7.35 20.81 27.88
C THR A 91 6.70 21.98 28.62
N ASN A 92 5.37 22.16 28.49
CA ASN A 92 4.62 23.19 29.21
C ASN A 92 4.49 22.95 30.72
N MET A 93 4.60 21.69 31.18
CA MET A 93 4.56 21.36 32.61
C MET A 93 5.88 21.63 33.34
N TRP A 94 6.99 21.71 32.61
CA TRP A 94 8.34 21.85 33.16
C TRP A 94 8.94 23.24 32.92
N GLN A 95 8.15 24.18 32.39
CA GLN A 95 8.38 25.63 32.42
C GLN A 95 7.57 26.25 33.56
#